data_AF-A0A2A5DFS4-F1
#
_entry.id   AF-A0A2A5DFS4-F1
#
_cell.length_a   1.000
_cell.length_b   1.000
_cell.length_c   1.000
_cell.angle_alpha   90.00
_cell.angle_beta   90.00
_cell.angle_gamma   90.00
#
_symmetry.space_group_name_H-M   'P 1'
#
loop_
_entity.id
_entity.type
_entity.pdbx_description
1 polymer ?
#
loop_
_entity_poly.entity_id
_entity_poly.type
_entity_poly.pdbx_seq_one_letter_code
_entity_poly.pdbx_strand_id
1 'polypeptide(L)' 'MSEKNRDPLLLNAFETYELLSGQKNLSIKIVKSRLSYLRKYHGLNGIRVGRDFYYSENQIKNFIKMKEEKSKHENSKMVI' A
#
# COMPACT_ATOMS: atom_id res chain seq x y z
N MET A 1 -19.12 -10.31 -16.74
CA MET A 1 -17.86 -10.13 -15.99
C MET A 1 -17.88 -8.73 -15.38
N SER A 2 -17.72 -8.59 -14.07
CA SER A 2 -17.84 -7.30 -13.36
C SER A 2 -16.67 -6.36 -13.71
N GLU A 3 -16.98 -5.12 -14.08
CA GLU A 3 -16.03 -4.04 -14.45
C GLU A 3 -15.09 -3.59 -13.32
N LYS A 4 -15.24 -4.13 -12.11
CA LYS A 4 -14.47 -3.74 -10.90
C LYS A 4 -12.98 -4.12 -10.90
N ASN A 5 -12.47 -4.80 -11.93
CA ASN A 5 -11.11 -5.36 -11.94
C ASN A 5 -10.25 -4.90 -13.14
N ARG A 6 -10.45 -3.68 -13.65
CA ARG A 6 -9.49 -3.05 -14.56
C ARG A 6 -8.85 -1.88 -13.85
N ASP A 7 -7.91 -2.15 -12.97
CA ASP A 7 -6.85 -1.16 -12.72
C ASP A 7 -5.88 -1.27 -13.89
N PRO A 8 -5.86 -0.29 -14.83
CA PRO A 8 -4.94 -0.33 -15.96
C PRO A 8 -3.48 -0.10 -15.52
N LEU A 9 -3.27 0.42 -14.30
CA LEU A 9 -1.97 0.83 -13.79
C LEU A 9 -1.60 -0.03 -12.58
N LEU A 10 -0.71 -0.98 -12.83
CA LEU A 10 -0.04 -1.76 -11.81
C LEU A 10 1.28 -1.08 -11.44
N LEU A 11 1.34 -0.55 -10.23
CA LEU A 11 2.52 0.08 -9.68
C LEU A 11 3.55 -0.97 -9.28
N ASN A 12 4.82 -0.70 -9.61
CA ASN A 12 5.95 -1.49 -9.12
C ASN A 12 6.26 -1.15 -7.65
N ALA A 13 7.25 -1.84 -7.08
CA ALA A 13 7.60 -1.68 -5.67
C ALA A 13 8.02 -0.25 -5.30
N PHE A 14 8.76 0.46 -6.16
CA PHE A 14 9.17 1.83 -5.89
C PHE A 14 7.99 2.80 -5.94
N GLU A 15 7.20 2.74 -7.01
CA GLU A 15 6.03 3.61 -7.20
C GLU A 15 5.03 3.44 -6.06
N THR A 16 4.76 2.18 -5.68
CA THR A 16 3.89 1.85 -4.55
C THR A 16 4.40 2.46 -3.25
N TYR A 17 5.69 2.34 -2.99
CA TYR A 17 6.27 2.81 -1.74
C TYR A 17 6.38 4.33 -1.67
N GLU A 18 6.68 4.98 -2.79
CA GLU A 18 6.62 6.43 -2.94
C GLU A 18 5.19 6.93 -2.66
N LEU A 19 4.18 6.29 -3.25
CA LEU A 19 2.78 6.66 -3.02
C LEU A 19 2.35 6.47 -1.55
N LEU A 20 2.84 5.41 -0.88
CA LEU A 20 2.51 5.11 0.51
C LEU A 20 3.18 6.04 1.53
N SER A 21 4.37 6.55 1.24
CA SER A 21 5.23 7.19 2.24
C SER A 21 5.73 8.58 1.88
N GLY A 22 5.59 8.99 0.60
CA GLY A 22 6.21 10.18 0.04
C GLY A 22 7.74 10.11 -0.08
N GLN A 23 8.38 9.00 0.33
CA GLN A 23 9.83 8.88 0.36
C GLN A 23 10.39 8.36 -0.96
N LYS A 24 11.42 9.04 -1.46
CA LYS A 24 12.20 8.69 -2.66
C LYS A 24 13.61 8.20 -2.27
N ASN A 25 14.35 7.67 -3.25
CA ASN A 25 15.79 7.34 -3.14
C ASN A 25 16.16 6.26 -2.12
N LEU A 26 15.26 5.30 -1.85
CA LEU A 26 15.58 4.12 -1.06
C LEU A 26 16.10 2.97 -1.94
N SER A 27 16.88 2.07 -1.35
CA SER A 27 17.28 0.84 -2.04
C SER A 27 16.09 -0.11 -2.23
N ILE A 28 16.10 -0.87 -3.32
CA ILE A 28 15.03 -1.84 -3.63
C ILE A 28 14.84 -2.88 -2.51
N LYS A 29 15.90 -3.25 -1.80
CA LYS A 29 15.85 -4.19 -0.66
C LYS A 29 15.01 -3.62 0.49
N ILE A 30 15.21 -2.34 0.83
CA ILE A 30 14.45 -1.67 1.87
C ILE A 30 12.98 -1.54 1.45
N VAL A 31 12.73 -1.10 0.22
CA VAL A 31 11.37 -0.94 -0.33
C VAL A 31 10.61 -2.26 -0.29
N LYS A 32 11.18 -3.35 -0.83
CA LYS A 32 10.56 -4.68 -0.81
C LYS A 32 10.31 -5.19 0.61
N SER A 33 11.25 -4.94 1.54
CA SER A 33 11.09 -5.32 2.95
C SER A 33 9.90 -4.59 3.59
N ARG A 34 9.82 -3.26 3.44
CA ARG A 34 8.72 -2.45 3.98
C ARG A 34 7.38 -2.84 3.39
N LEU A 35 7.31 -3.04 2.07
CA LEU A 35 6.10 -3.52 1.42
C LEU A 35 5.71 -4.93 1.88
N SER A 36 6.67 -5.83 2.09
CA SER A 36 6.40 -7.17 2.62
C SER A 36 5.82 -7.12 4.03
N TYR A 37 6.35 -6.23 4.87
CA TYR A 37 5.81 -5.98 6.21
C TYR A 37 4.35 -5.48 6.13
N LEU A 38 4.07 -4.51 5.26
CA LEU A 38 2.71 -4.00 5.07
C LEU A 38 1.74 -5.07 4.56
N ARG A 39 2.16 -5.95 3.63
CA ARG A 39 1.33 -7.07 3.17
C ARG A 39 1.02 -8.04 4.31
N LYS A 40 2.04 -8.41 5.10
CA LYS A 40 1.91 -9.43 6.15
C LYS A 40 1.11 -8.94 7.36
N TYR A 41 1.30 -7.70 7.79
CA TYR A 41 0.80 -7.22 9.08
C TYR A 41 -0.29 -6.15 8.98
N HIS A 42 -0.42 -5.50 7.82
CA HIS A 42 -1.36 -4.40 7.67
C HIS A 42 -2.43 -4.65 6.60
N GLY A 43 -2.40 -5.79 5.91
CA GLY A 43 -3.42 -6.15 4.91
C GLY A 43 -3.25 -5.43 3.58
N LEU A 44 -2.02 -5.02 3.23
CA LEU A 44 -1.73 -4.49 1.91
C LEU A 44 -1.85 -5.61 0.87
N ASN A 45 -2.71 -5.43 -0.13
CA ASN A 45 -2.88 -6.41 -1.21
C ASN A 45 -1.92 -6.12 -2.36
N GLY A 46 -1.25 -7.17 -2.86
CA GLY A 46 -0.37 -7.08 -4.02
C GLY A 46 -0.52 -8.31 -4.90
N ILE A 47 -0.35 -8.11 -6.21
CA ILE A 47 -0.42 -9.15 -7.24
C ILE A 47 0.99 -9.65 -7.49
N ARG A 48 1.22 -10.95 -7.31
CA ARG A 48 2.52 -11.56 -7.58
C ARG A 48 2.65 -11.88 -9.07
N VAL A 49 3.69 -11.35 -9.71
CA VAL A 49 4.05 -11.66 -11.10
C VAL A 49 5.53 -12.09 -11.11
N GLY A 50 5.76 -13.38 -11.30
CA GLY A 50 7.09 -13.98 -11.16
C GLY A 50 7.66 -13.81 -9.75
N ARG A 51 8.80 -13.12 -9.65
CA ARG A 51 9.50 -12.85 -8.37
C ARG A 51 9.12 -11.52 -7.73
N ASP A 52 8.31 -10.71 -8.41
CA ASP A 52 7.96 -9.37 -7.99
C ASP A 52 6.48 -9.26 -7.62
N PHE A 53 6.17 -8.21 -6.87
CA PHE A 53 4.82 -7.83 -6.50
C PHE A 53 4.49 -6.49 -7.13
N TYR A 54 3.28 -6.40 -7.65
CA TYR A 54 2.70 -5.21 -8.25
C TYR A 54 1.41 -4.84 -7.50
N TYR A 55 1.03 -3.58 -7.58
CA TYR A 55 -0.05 -3.05 -6.75
C TYR A 55 -0.98 -2.18 -7.57
N SER A 56 -2.29 -2.33 -7.33
CA SER A 56 -3.27 -1.43 -7.91
C SER A 56 -3.15 -0.06 -7.23
N GLU A 57 -2.99 1.00 -8.01
CA GLU A 57 -2.94 2.36 -7.48
C GLU A 57 -4.19 2.69 -6.64
N ASN A 58 -5.38 2.33 -7.12
CA ASN A 58 -6.63 2.54 -6.39
C ASN A 58 -6.67 1.80 -5.06
N GLN A 59 -6.17 0.56 -5.00
CA GLN A 59 -6.07 -0.20 -3.76
C GLN A 59 -5.09 0.46 -2.77
N ILE A 60 -3.97 1.00 -3.25
CA ILE A 60 -3.02 1.73 -2.40
C ILE A 60 -3.65 3.00 -1.84
N LYS A 61 -4.33 3.81 -2.67
CA LYS A 61 -5.01 5.03 -2.22
C LYS A 61 -6.08 4.73 -1.16
N ASN A 62 -6.87 3.69 -1.38
CA ASN A 62 -7.87 3.24 -0.40
C ASN A 62 -7.20 2.75 0.90
N PHE A 63 -6.10 2.02 0.81
CA PHE A 63 -5.33 1.57 1.97
C PHE A 63 -4.81 2.75 2.83
N ILE A 64 -4.27 3.80 2.19
CA ILE A 64 -3.82 5.02 2.86
C ILE A 64 -4.99 5.69 3.59
N LYS A 65 -6.12 5.88 2.89
CA LYS A 65 -7.32 6.50 3.46
C LYS A 65 -7.83 5.74 4.69
N MET A 66 -7.91 4.41 4.61
CA MET A 66 -8.33 3.56 5.74
C MET A 66 -7.37 3.66 6.94
N LYS A 67 -6.06 3.78 6.69
CA LYS A 67 -5.05 3.98 7.74
C LYS A 67 -5.23 5.33 8.44
N GLU A 68 -5.43 6.40 7.67
CA GLU A 68 -5.67 7.75 8.21
C GLU A 68 -6.96 7.81 9.05
N GLU A 69 -8.04 7.18 8.58
CA GLU A 69 -9.31 7.12 9.31
C GLU A 69 -9.17 6.35 10.63
N LYS A 70 -8.44 5.23 10.64
CA LYS A 70 -8.15 4.48 11.89
C LYS A 70 -7.33 5.31 12.87
N SER A 71 -6.28 5.98 12.41
CA SER A 71 -5.45 6.83 13.28
C SER A 71 -6.24 8.01 13.86
N LYS A 72 -7.16 8.61 13.09
CA LYS A 72 -8.06 9.65 13.61
C LYS A 72 -9.00 9.10 14.69
N HIS A 73 -9.55 7.91 14.50
CA HIS A 73 -10.50 7.32 15.44
C HIS A 73 -9.84 6.83 16.75
N GLU A 74 -8.61 6.33 16.70
CA GLU A 74 -7.83 5.94 17.89
C GLU A 74 -7.45 7.16 18.74
N ASN A 75 -7.02 8.26 18.12
CA ASN A 75 -6.69 9.48 18.86
C ASN A 75 -7.91 10.12 19.54
N SER A 76 -9.11 9.97 18.97
CA SER A 76 -10.35 10.46 19.61
C SER A 76 -10.78 9.66 20.84
N LYS A 77 -10.28 8.42 21.02
CA LYS A 77 -10.62 7.57 22.20
C LYS A 77 -9.69 7.80 23.40
N MET A 78 -8.55 8.43 23.21
CA MET A 78 -7.58 8.73 24.29
C MET A 78 -7.85 10.04 25.04
N VAL A 79 -8.89 10.80 24.65
CA VAL A 79 -9.28 12.04 25.33
C VAL A 79 -10.49 11.77 26.22
N ILE A 80 -10.29 11.06 27.35
CA ILE A 80 -11.23 11.00 28.48
C ILE A 80 -10.41 10.94 29.77
#